data_AF-A0AAN8X174-F1
#
_entry.id   AF-A0AAN8X174-F1
#
_cell.length_a   1.000
_cell.length_b   1.000
_cell.length_c   1.000
_cell.angle_alpha   90.00
_cell.angle_beta   90.00
_cell.angle_gamma   90.00
#
_symmetry.space_group_name_H-M   'P 1'
#
loop_
_entity.id
_entity.type
_entity.pdbx_description
1 polymer ?
#
loop_
_entity_poly.entity_id
_entity_poly.type
_entity_poly.pdbx_seq_one_letter_code
_entity_poly.pdbx_strand_id
1 'polypeptide(L)'
;MGGLECDVCVNYYNGDDRKPRTLACAHTSCALCTINGITEAEVTCPSCQRLHHAVGPRDIPVSLSLLRVLIQRSIGGSDNLIENVHILAEMNIAL
;
A
#
# COMPACT_ATOMS: atom_id res chain seq x y z
N MET A 1 -4.21 13.75 8.67
CA MET A 1 -3.08 13.46 7.75
C MET A 1 -3.34 12.09 7.12
N GLY A 2 -3.14 11.96 5.81
CA GLY A 2 -3.75 10.92 4.97
C GLY A 2 -3.25 9.51 5.27
N GLY A 3 -4.17 8.57 5.56
CA GLY A 3 -3.82 7.22 6.02
C GLY A 3 -3.13 6.29 5.00
N LEU A 4 -2.72 6.79 3.82
CA LEU A 4 -2.10 5.98 2.76
C LEU A 4 -0.82 6.60 2.16
N GLU A 5 -0.30 7.64 2.78
CA GLU A 5 0.98 8.24 2.42
C GLU A 5 2.05 7.85 3.43
N CYS A 6 3.29 7.79 2.98
CA CYS A 6 4.44 7.62 3.85
C CYS A 6 4.72 8.92 4.59
N ASP A 7 4.71 8.91 5.93
CA ASP A 7 4.99 10.11 6.74
C ASP A 7 6.43 10.64 6.58
N VAL A 8 7.33 9.86 5.96
CA VAL A 8 8.75 10.21 5.77
C VAL A 8 8.97 10.91 4.43
N CYS A 9 8.50 10.32 3.33
CA CYS A 9 8.74 10.86 1.97
C CYS A 9 7.48 11.43 1.31
N VAL A 10 6.34 11.41 2.00
CA VAL A 10 5.05 11.95 1.57
C VAL A 10 4.56 11.37 0.23
N ASN A 11 5.05 10.19 -0.14
CA ASN A 11 4.60 9.46 -1.33
C ASN A 11 3.56 8.41 -0.93
N TYR A 12 2.61 8.15 -1.83
CA TYR A 12 1.62 7.08 -1.65
C TYR A 12 2.29 5.71 -1.52
N TYR A 13 1.75 4.88 -0.62
CA TYR A 13 2.07 3.47 -0.59
C TYR A 13 1.56 2.78 -1.86
N ASN A 14 2.24 1.70 -2.28
CA ASN A 14 1.80 0.85 -3.37
C ASN A 14 2.06 -0.64 -3.06
N GLY A 15 1.62 -1.52 -3.96
CA GLY A 15 1.80 -2.96 -3.83
C GLY A 15 3.22 -3.46 -4.13
N ASP A 16 4.14 -2.60 -4.55
CA ASP A 16 5.42 -2.94 -5.19
C ASP A 16 6.63 -2.45 -4.38
N ASP A 17 7.26 -1.34 -4.79
CA ASP A 17 8.48 -0.78 -4.18
C ASP A 17 8.19 0.09 -2.94
N ARG A 18 6.96 0.58 -2.79
CA ARG A 18 6.50 1.43 -1.68
C ARG A 18 5.50 0.72 -0.79
N LYS A 19 5.65 -0.60 -0.59
CA LYS A 19 4.86 -1.34 0.39
C LYS A 19 5.00 -0.72 1.78
N PRO A 20 3.91 -0.57 2.55
CA PRO A 20 3.97 -0.06 3.91
C PRO A 20 4.62 -1.11 4.83
N ARG A 21 5.67 -0.73 5.58
CA ARG A 21 6.43 -1.57 6.51
C ARG A 21 6.27 -1.04 7.92
N THR A 22 5.92 -1.90 8.88
CA THR A 22 5.68 -1.50 10.27
C THR A 22 6.80 -2.02 11.17
N LEU A 23 7.46 -1.12 11.89
CA LEU A 23 8.48 -1.46 12.89
C LEU A 23 7.85 -1.89 14.21
N ALA A 24 8.62 -2.50 15.11
CA ALA A 24 8.12 -2.94 16.41
C ALA A 24 7.64 -1.77 17.32
N CYS A 25 8.03 -0.53 16.99
CA CYS A 25 7.49 0.67 17.63
C CYS A 25 6.11 1.11 17.09
N ALA A 26 5.47 0.32 16.23
CA ALA A 26 4.19 0.56 15.57
C ALA A 26 4.14 1.69 14.53
N HIS A 27 5.26 2.36 14.25
CA HIS A 27 5.33 3.32 13.15
C HIS A 27 5.47 2.61 11.81
N THR A 28 4.80 3.17 10.79
CA THR A 28 4.80 2.62 9.44
C THR A 28 5.45 3.60 8.47
N SER A 29 6.31 3.10 7.59
CA SER A 29 6.93 3.87 6.51
C SER A 29 7.01 3.02 5.25
N CYS A 30 7.25 3.62 4.08
CA CYS A 30 7.36 2.84 2.85
C CYS A 30 8.66 2.05 2.83
N ALA A 31 8.69 0.93 2.12
CA ALA A 31 9.86 0.05 2.08
C ALA A 31 11.15 0.78 1.68
N LEU A 32 11.12 1.72 0.72
CA LEU A 32 12.29 2.54 0.37
C LEU A 32 12.82 3.36 1.56
N CYS A 33 11.96 4.04 2.29
CA CYS A 33 12.35 4.83 3.47
C CYS A 33 12.86 3.94 4.61
N THR A 34 12.25 2.77 4.79
CA THR A 34 12.71 1.79 5.79
C THR A 34 14.10 1.27 5.46
N ILE A 35 14.34 0.89 4.20
CA ILE A 35 15.63 0.34 3.73
C ILE A 35 16.77 1.34 3.90
N ASN A 36 16.51 2.61 3.58
CA ASN A 36 17.51 3.68 3.73
C ASN A 36 17.94 3.91 5.19
N GLY A 37 17.15 3.44 6.16
CA GLY A 37 17.49 3.51 7.58
C GLY A 37 18.18 2.27 8.14
N ILE A 38 18.45 1.25 7.30
CA ILE A 38 19.13 0.01 7.72
C ILE A 38 20.65 0.22 7.67
N THR A 39 21.32 -0.01 8.79
CA THR A 39 22.78 0.00 8.94
C THR A 39 23.20 -1.18 9.81
N GLU A 40 24.14 -2.00 9.36
CA GLU A 40 24.78 -3.05 10.18
C GLU A 40 23.79 -3.93 10.99
N ALA A 41 22.75 -4.47 10.33
CA ALA A 41 21.70 -5.29 10.94
C ALA A 41 20.77 -4.58 11.94
N GLU A 42 20.77 -3.25 11.94
CA GLU A 42 19.84 -2.42 12.69
C GLU A 42 19.08 -1.47 11.77
N VAL A 43 17.89 -1.06 12.20
CA VAL A 43 17.09 -0.05 11.53
C VAL A 43 16.63 1.00 12.54
N THR A 44 16.88 2.26 12.23
CA THR A 44 16.37 3.37 13.03
C THR A 44 15.00 3.79 12.52
N CYS A 45 14.00 3.82 13.41
CA CYS A 45 12.67 4.30 13.06
C CYS A 45 12.73 5.78 12.67
N PRO A 46 12.30 6.18 11.45
CA PRO A 46 12.34 7.58 11.03
C PRO A 46 11.33 8.46 11.78
N SER A 47 10.28 7.88 12.37
CA SER A 47 9.24 8.62 13.08
C SER A 47 9.57 8.89 14.56
N CYS A 48 10.19 7.94 15.26
CA CYS A 48 10.45 8.07 16.70
C CYS A 48 11.90 7.83 17.12
N GLN A 49 12.81 7.61 16.15
CA GLN A 49 14.25 7.41 16.36
C GLN A 49 14.60 6.18 17.22
N ARG A 50 13.65 5.27 17.48
CA ARG A 50 13.93 4.00 18.17
C ARG A 50 14.67 3.04 17.23
N LEU A 51 15.72 2.43 17.75
CA LEU A 51 16.51 1.41 17.08
C LEU A 51 15.81 0.05 17.16
N HIS A 52 15.85 -0.72 16.08
CA HIS A 52 15.31 -2.06 15.99
C HIS A 52 16.30 -2.98 15.28
N HIS A 53 16.36 -4.24 15.69
CA HIS A 53 17.15 -5.23 14.97
C HIS A 53 16.45 -5.63 13.67
N ALA A 54 17.18 -5.53 12.55
CA ALA A 54 16.75 -5.93 11.22
C ALA A 54 17.99 -6.20 10.34
N VAL A 55 18.29 -7.48 10.07
CA VAL A 55 19.41 -7.90 9.22
C VAL A 55 19.19 -7.43 7.78
N GLY A 56 17.93 -7.33 7.36
CA GLY A 56 17.57 -6.74 6.09
C GLY A 56 16.09 -6.40 5.97
N PRO A 57 15.68 -5.91 4.78
CA PRO A 57 14.34 -5.36 4.55
C PRO A 57 13.23 -6.39 4.74
N ARG A 58 13.54 -7.69 4.62
CA ARG A 58 12.59 -8.79 4.78
C ARG A 58 12.21 -9.05 6.24
N ASP A 59 13.05 -8.62 7.19
CA ASP A 59 12.81 -8.81 8.62
C ASP A 59 11.77 -7.84 9.17
N ILE A 60 11.46 -6.78 8.40
CA ILE A 60 10.49 -5.76 8.78
C ILE A 60 9.15 -6.10 8.11
N PRO A 61 8.10 -6.41 8.87
CA PRO A 61 6.84 -6.90 8.32
C PRO A 61 6.14 -5.82 7.48
N VAL A 62 5.47 -6.27 6.42
CA VAL A 62 4.56 -5.43 5.64
C VAL A 62 3.26 -5.24 6.44
N SER A 63 2.74 -4.01 6.48
CA SER A 63 1.45 -3.70 7.08
C SER A 63 0.32 -4.26 6.20
N LEU A 64 -0.17 -5.45 6.56
CA LEU A 64 -1.24 -6.11 5.83
C LEU A 64 -2.54 -5.30 5.83
N SER A 65 -2.82 -4.56 6.90
CA SER A 65 -4.00 -3.70 7.00
C SER A 65 -4.00 -2.60 5.93
N LEU A 66 -2.88 -1.90 5.76
CA LEU A 66 -2.76 -0.88 4.73
C LEU A 66 -2.69 -1.50 3.34
N LEU A 67 -1.97 -2.61 3.17
CA LEU A 67 -1.90 -3.29 1.88
C LEU A 67 -3.28 -3.76 1.40
N ARG A 68 -4.14 -4.25 2.29
CA ARG A 68 -5.53 -4.60 1.95
C ARG A 68 -6.32 -3.39 1.44
N VAL A 69 -6.19 -2.23 2.09
CA VAL A 69 -6.86 -1.00 1.63
C VAL A 69 -6.35 -0.58 0.25
N LEU A 70 -5.04 -0.68 0.00
CA LEU A 70 -4.46 -0.36 -1.31
C LEU A 70 -4.99 -1.30 -2.40
N ILE A 71 -5.06 -2.61 -2.12
CA ILE A 71 -5.57 -3.61 -3.06
C ILE A 71 -7.07 -3.42 -3.32
N GLN A 72 -7.86 -3.14 -2.28
CA GLN A 72 -9.29 -2.86 -2.43
C GLN A 72 -9.53 -1.66 -3.35
N ARG A 73 -8.70 -0.61 -3.23
CA ARG A 73 -8.78 0.56 -4.11
C ARG A 73 -8.36 0.25 -5.56
N SER A 74 -7.39 -0.65 -5.77
CA SER A 74 -7.01 -1.06 -7.13
C SER A 74 -8.04 -1.97 -7.79
N ILE A 75 -8.77 -2.77 -7.02
CA ILE A 75 -9.81 -3.69 -7.54
C ILE A 75 -11.16 -2.95 -7.73
N GLY A 76 -11.50 -2.02 -6.83
CA GLY A 76 -12.73 -1.21 -6.91
C GLY A 76 -12.63 0.03 -7.82
N GLY A 77 -11.52 0.20 -8.56
CA GLY A 77 -11.31 1.31 -9.49
C GLY A 77 -11.84 1.05 -10.91
N SER A 78 -12.77 0.10 -11.08
CA SER A 78 -13.36 -0.26 -12.37
C SER A 78 -14.90 -0.26 -12.36
N ASP A 79 -15.52 0.55 -11.50
CA ASP A 79 -16.97 0.79 -11.52
C ASP A 79 -17.40 1.79 -12.62
N ASN A 80 -16.83 1.67 -13.83
CA ASN A 80 -17.23 2.48 -14.98
C ASN A 80 -17.33 1.67 -16.31
N LEU A 81 -17.52 0.35 -16.22
CA LEU A 81 -17.85 -0.50 -17.38
C LEU A 81 -19.25 -1.10 -17.35
N ILE A 82 -20.12 -0.67 -16.42
CA ILE A 82 -21.50 -1.17 -16.30
C ILE A 82 -22.58 -0.14 -16.64
N GLU A 83 -22.26 0.96 -17.33
CA GLU A 83 -23.29 1.92 -17.78
C GLU A 83 -23.75 1.75 -19.23
N ASN A 84 -23.27 0.76 -19.99
CA ASN A 84 -23.65 0.62 -21.42
C ASN A 84 -24.04 -0.80 -21.89
N VAL A 85 -24.59 -1.67 -21.02
CA VAL A 85 -25.04 -3.03 -21.45
C VAL A 85 -26.57 -3.15 -21.64
N HIS A 86 -27.32 -2.05 -21.67
CA HIS A 86 -28.78 -2.11 -21.92
C HIS A 86 -29.32 -1.17 -23.01
N ILE A 87 -28.54 -0.90 -24.05
CA ILE A 87 -29.07 -0.30 -25.29
C ILE A 87 -28.51 -1.05 -26.50
N LEU A 88 -28.85 -2.34 -26.67
CA LEU A 88 -28.87 -3.06 -27.98
C LEU A 88 -29.75 -4.34 -27.88
N ALA A 89 -30.89 -4.26 -27.21
CA ALA A 89 -31.89 -5.33 -27.24
C ALA A 89 -33.27 -4.76 -27.58
N GLU A 90 -33.38 -4.05 -28.70
CA GLU A 90 -34.64 -3.94 -29.41
C GLU A 90 -34.52 -4.71 -30.74
N MET A 91 -35.64 -5.33 -31.14
CA MET A 91 -35.92 -5.92 -32.46
C MET A 91 -35.55 -7.39 -32.69
N ASN A 92 -36.25 -8.32 -32.02
CA ASN A 92 -36.92 -9.43 -32.74
C ASN A 92 -37.80 -10.26 -31.79
N ILE A 93 -39.12 -10.22 -31.99
CA ILE A 93 -40.02 -11.36 -32.22
C ILE A 93 -41.41 -10.72 -32.36
N ALA A 94 -41.72 -10.36 -33.61
CA ALA A 94 -43.08 -10.44 -34.10
C ALA A 94 -43.25 -11.89 -34.59
N LEU A 95 -44.16 -12.64 -33.96
CA LEU A 95 -45.00 -13.70 -34.53
C LEU A 95 -46.12 -14.00 -33.54
#